data_AF-A0A7Y5NTB4-F1
#
_entry.id   AF-A0A7Y5NTB4-F1
#
_cell.length_a   1.000
_cell.length_b   1.000
_cell.length_c   1.000
_cell.angle_alpha   90.00
_cell.angle_beta   90.00
_cell.angle_gamma   90.00
#
_symmetry.space_group_name_H-M   'P 1'
#
loop_
_entity.id
_entity.type
_entity.pdbx_description
1 polymer ?
#
loop_
_entity_poly.entity_id
_entity_poly.type
_entity_poly.pdbx_seq_one_letter_code
_entity_poly.pdbx_strand_id
1 'polypeptide(L)'
;MQDRDLSVRMGRSCSLLVAALAIAACSAGSSGSGAGDNNTGGTSAGGSSQGGAPGTGGVPSEGGTTGQFVDGPGGGTPGNNCNPEGPDFDQDGFTIEAGDCNDCDPNVNPGAIEVIGAPPDGDGGAGGAGEYIPADEDCDGTADNVAGPCDDALALEGTLPMDAARAIELCKVAESETDWGVVSANYTRANGTPTSANAQFGILESFGTNVPPRAGARVIAMSSGTARLPGQAGACTYQSCTINGPGTPPSGFPQAVPGCDVAGNINDDIALDLTLRAPTNATGYKFAFKFTSFEYPEWVCSDYNDQFIALVNPPPAQSQNGNISFDSQGNPVSVNIAFFDVCAGCAAGTNELAGTGFDTGFGSGGDAGGTTWLQTQAPIEGGSTFSIRFAIWDTADSNLDSTTVIDAFEWIADGGTVDVGTTPAPPQ
;
A
#
# COMPACT_ATOMS: atom_id res chain seq x y z
N MET A 1 2.65 49.95 53.65
CA MET A 1 1.50 50.30 54.52
C MET A 1 0.32 49.49 53.98
N GLN A 2 0.00 48.38 54.66
CA GLN A 2 -1.18 47.49 54.58
C GLN A 2 -1.58 46.93 53.20
N ASP A 3 -1.31 45.66 52.90
CA ASP A 3 -2.01 44.42 53.33
C ASP A 3 -3.48 44.36 52.93
N ARG A 4 -3.83 43.37 52.09
CA ARG A 4 -4.85 42.37 52.42
C ARG A 4 -4.89 41.16 51.47
N ASP A 5 -4.53 40.02 52.06
CA ASP A 5 -4.87 38.65 51.72
C ASP A 5 -6.38 38.43 51.50
N LEU A 6 -6.71 37.47 50.63
CA LEU A 6 -7.86 36.58 50.82
C LEU A 6 -7.60 35.23 50.14
N SER A 7 -7.12 34.30 50.97
CA SER A 7 -7.06 32.86 50.73
C SER A 7 -8.41 32.22 51.05
N VAL A 8 -8.91 31.35 50.19
CA VAL A 8 -10.03 30.43 50.51
C VAL A 8 -9.56 29.01 50.25
N ARG A 9 -9.41 28.25 51.34
CA ARG A 9 -9.31 26.78 51.40
C ARG A 9 -10.62 26.24 51.96
N MET A 10 -11.11 25.13 51.38
CA MET A 10 -11.88 24.00 51.96
C MET A 10 -12.81 23.45 50.87
N GLY A 11 -12.99 22.15 50.64
CA GLY A 11 -12.56 20.99 51.41
C GLY A 11 -12.78 19.71 50.60
N ARG A 12 -12.04 18.68 51.02
CA ARG A 12 -12.09 17.30 50.53
C ARG A 12 -13.47 16.66 50.73
N SER A 13 -13.92 15.87 49.76
CA SER A 13 -14.76 14.70 50.02
C SER A 13 -14.30 13.52 49.18
N CYS A 14 -13.88 12.50 49.90
CA CYS A 14 -13.46 11.18 49.49
C CYS A 14 -14.70 10.34 49.18
N SER A 15 -14.72 9.61 48.06
CA SER A 15 -15.65 8.49 47.87
C SER A 15 -14.97 7.44 47.01
N LEU A 16 -14.40 6.44 47.68
CA LEU A 16 -14.05 5.16 47.09
C LEU A 16 -15.35 4.43 46.72
N LEU A 17 -15.49 4.02 45.46
CA LEU A 17 -16.41 2.95 45.08
C LEU A 17 -15.57 1.70 44.80
N VAL A 18 -15.68 0.71 45.68
CA VAL A 18 -15.15 -0.64 45.51
C VAL A 18 -16.21 -1.44 44.78
N ALA A 19 -15.95 -1.83 43.53
CA ALA A 19 -16.76 -2.81 42.81
C ALA A 19 -16.04 -4.17 42.84
N ALA A 20 -16.73 -5.17 43.37
CA ALA A 20 -16.23 -6.51 43.62
C ALA A 20 -16.12 -7.32 42.31
N LEU A 21 -14.95 -7.90 42.09
CA LEU A 21 -14.65 -8.89 41.06
C LEU A 21 -15.22 -10.26 41.48
N ALA A 22 -16.09 -10.87 40.67
CA ALA A 22 -16.51 -12.26 40.83
C ALA A 22 -15.77 -13.13 39.82
N ILE A 23 -14.87 -13.97 40.34
CA ILE A 23 -14.13 -15.00 39.60
C ILE A 23 -15.01 -16.24 39.54
N ALA A 24 -15.34 -16.73 38.34
CA ALA A 24 -15.89 -18.06 38.13
C ALA A 24 -14.84 -18.92 37.42
N ALA A 25 -14.24 -19.84 38.18
CA ALA A 25 -13.39 -20.91 37.68
C ALA A 25 -14.26 -22.13 37.33
N CYS A 26 -14.04 -22.73 36.15
CA CYS A 26 -14.44 -24.10 35.87
C CYS A 26 -13.21 -24.90 35.43
N SER A 27 -12.93 -25.93 36.23
CA SER A 27 -11.83 -26.86 36.10
C SER A 27 -12.15 -27.99 35.12
N ALA A 28 -11.07 -28.61 34.64
CA ALA A 28 -10.99 -29.69 33.66
C ALA A 28 -11.85 -30.94 33.91
N GLY A 29 -12.23 -31.59 32.81
CA GLY A 29 -12.63 -32.99 32.75
C GLY A 29 -11.87 -33.69 31.63
N SER A 30 -10.83 -34.43 31.99
CA SER A 30 -10.06 -35.32 31.12
C SER A 30 -10.43 -36.77 31.39
N SER A 31 -10.81 -37.51 30.34
CA SER A 31 -10.71 -38.97 30.20
C SER A 31 -11.28 -39.32 28.82
N GLY A 32 -10.68 -40.12 27.95
CA GLY A 32 -9.56 -41.04 28.08
C GLY A 32 -9.83 -42.23 27.15
N SER A 33 -8.95 -42.41 26.17
CA SER A 33 -8.44 -43.71 25.68
C SER A 33 -9.38 -44.71 24.99
N GLY A 34 -8.99 -45.10 23.78
CA GLY A 34 -9.52 -46.30 23.12
C GLY A 34 -8.88 -46.55 21.75
N ALA A 35 -7.61 -46.97 21.76
CA ALA A 35 -6.87 -47.49 20.60
C ALA A 35 -7.45 -48.82 20.08
N GLY A 36 -7.17 -49.15 18.82
CA GLY A 36 -7.37 -50.52 18.33
C GLY A 36 -7.41 -50.70 16.81
N ASP A 37 -6.24 -50.58 16.18
CA ASP A 37 -5.66 -51.30 15.04
C ASP A 37 -6.47 -52.24 14.11
N ASN A 38 -5.88 -52.35 12.91
CA ASN A 38 -5.85 -53.49 11.96
C ASN A 38 -6.97 -53.58 10.92
N ASN A 39 -6.73 -53.97 9.66
CA ASN A 39 -5.56 -54.23 8.84
C ASN A 39 -6.09 -54.56 7.42
N THR A 40 -5.21 -54.50 6.42
CA THR A 40 -5.20 -55.32 5.17
C THR A 40 -6.36 -55.21 4.16
N GLY A 41 -6.04 -54.63 3.01
CA GLY A 41 -5.65 -55.41 1.81
C GLY A 41 -6.77 -56.00 0.94
N GLY A 42 -6.79 -55.64 -0.35
CA GLY A 42 -7.59 -56.35 -1.34
C GLY A 42 -7.66 -55.68 -2.71
N THR A 43 -6.63 -55.91 -3.54
CA THR A 43 -6.63 -55.73 -5.00
C THR A 43 -7.68 -56.60 -5.70
N SER A 44 -8.27 -56.13 -6.80
CA SER A 44 -8.42 -56.85 -8.09
C SER A 44 -9.21 -56.06 -9.15
N ALA A 45 -8.61 -55.95 -10.34
CA ALA A 45 -9.15 -56.08 -11.72
C ALA A 45 -10.53 -55.47 -12.06
N GLY A 46 -10.76 -54.82 -13.20
CA GLY A 46 -10.09 -54.81 -14.50
C GLY A 46 -11.18 -54.55 -15.56
N GLY A 47 -10.87 -53.76 -16.59
CA GLY A 47 -11.83 -53.46 -17.66
C GLY A 47 -11.21 -52.61 -18.75
N SER A 48 -10.69 -53.27 -19.80
CA SER A 48 -10.21 -52.61 -21.01
C SER A 48 -11.37 -52.28 -21.94
N SER A 49 -11.34 -51.12 -22.59
CA SER A 49 -11.87 -50.98 -23.95
C SER A 49 -11.09 -49.94 -24.73
N GLN A 50 -10.95 -50.22 -26.01
CA GLN A 50 -10.01 -49.66 -26.97
C GLN A 50 -10.80 -48.92 -28.05
N GLY A 51 -10.30 -47.78 -28.52
CA GLY A 51 -10.54 -47.32 -29.89
C GLY A 51 -10.97 -45.86 -30.06
N GLY A 52 -10.19 -45.11 -30.86
CA GLY A 52 -10.71 -44.08 -31.76
C GLY A 52 -10.18 -42.65 -31.58
N ALA A 53 -9.06 -42.31 -32.22
CA ALA A 53 -8.85 -40.98 -32.80
C ALA A 53 -9.59 -40.92 -34.16
N PRO A 54 -10.06 -39.78 -34.71
CA PRO A 54 -9.27 -38.53 -34.88
C PRO A 54 -10.05 -37.21 -34.73
N GLY A 55 -9.34 -36.07 -34.71
CA GLY A 55 -9.95 -34.75 -34.98
C GLY A 55 -9.28 -33.59 -34.26
N THR A 56 -8.35 -32.94 -34.96
CA THR A 56 -7.68 -31.68 -34.63
C THR A 56 -8.64 -30.51 -34.43
N GLY A 57 -8.51 -29.79 -33.32
CA GLY A 57 -9.06 -28.47 -33.07
C GLY A 57 -8.18 -27.76 -32.05
N GLY A 58 -7.55 -26.66 -32.48
CA GLY A 58 -6.50 -25.95 -31.74
C GLY A 58 -6.98 -25.46 -30.38
N VAL A 59 -6.16 -25.77 -29.37
CA VAL A 59 -6.21 -25.19 -28.02
C VAL A 59 -5.30 -23.95 -28.07
N PRO A 60 -5.65 -22.79 -27.50
CA PRO A 60 -4.72 -21.68 -27.40
C PRO A 60 -3.55 -22.15 -26.53
N SER A 61 -2.33 -21.98 -27.03
CA SER A 61 -1.12 -22.31 -26.29
C SER A 61 -1.00 -21.36 -25.11
N GLU A 62 -1.10 -21.89 -23.89
CA GLU A 62 -0.49 -21.29 -22.72
C GLU A 62 1.01 -21.14 -23.04
N GLY A 63 1.45 -19.89 -23.14
CA GLY A 63 2.81 -19.52 -23.49
C GLY A 63 3.22 -18.27 -22.73
N GLY A 64 2.90 -18.22 -21.43
CA GLY A 64 3.56 -17.30 -20.51
C GLY A 64 4.90 -17.91 -20.13
N THR A 65 5.95 -17.60 -20.88
CA THR A 65 7.31 -17.89 -20.45
C THR A 65 7.66 -16.88 -19.37
N THR A 66 7.82 -17.38 -18.15
CA THR A 66 8.37 -16.66 -17.00
C THR A 66 9.63 -15.93 -17.42
N GLY A 67 9.69 -14.62 -17.14
CA GLY A 67 10.82 -13.74 -17.47
C GLY A 67 12.14 -14.33 -16.98
N GLN A 68 12.83 -15.04 -17.86
CA GLN A 68 14.27 -15.07 -17.85
C GLN A 68 14.71 -15.20 -19.28
N PHE A 69 15.29 -14.11 -19.75
CA PHE A 69 15.98 -13.94 -21.01
C PHE A 69 17.13 -14.95 -21.12
N VAL A 70 16.85 -16.17 -21.61
CA VAL A 70 17.87 -17.16 -21.95
C VAL A 70 17.84 -17.51 -23.43
N ASP A 71 18.65 -16.78 -24.19
CA ASP A 71 19.67 -17.38 -25.06
C ASP A 71 20.78 -16.32 -25.26
N GLY A 72 21.83 -16.36 -24.43
CA GLY A 72 22.96 -15.41 -24.52
C GLY A 72 23.88 -15.66 -25.73
N PRO A 73 24.94 -14.84 -25.97
CA PRO A 73 25.27 -13.56 -25.37
C PRO A 73 25.30 -12.40 -26.40
N GLY A 74 24.76 -11.25 -26.00
CA GLY A 74 24.98 -9.95 -26.66
C GLY A 74 23.99 -9.62 -27.76
N GLY A 75 22.94 -8.87 -27.40
CA GLY A 75 21.87 -8.44 -28.29
C GLY A 75 21.06 -9.65 -28.73
N GLY A 76 19.88 -9.86 -28.12
CA GLY A 76 19.04 -11.04 -28.34
C GLY A 76 19.02 -11.44 -29.81
N THR A 77 19.83 -12.46 -30.16
CA THR A 77 19.67 -13.10 -31.46
C THR A 77 18.38 -13.85 -31.30
N PRO A 78 17.39 -13.63 -32.18
CA PRO A 78 16.08 -14.17 -31.94
C PRO A 78 16.18 -15.68 -31.73
N GLY A 79 15.52 -16.20 -30.69
CA GLY A 79 15.37 -17.64 -30.53
C GLY A 79 14.98 -18.23 -31.89
N ASN A 80 15.52 -19.39 -32.25
CA ASN A 80 15.54 -19.98 -33.61
C ASN A 80 14.18 -20.09 -34.37
N ASN A 81 13.09 -19.55 -33.81
CA ASN A 81 11.76 -19.46 -34.36
C ASN A 81 11.21 -18.01 -34.49
N CYS A 82 11.96 -16.95 -34.18
CA CYS A 82 11.49 -15.60 -34.55
C CYS A 82 11.60 -15.45 -36.06
N ASN A 83 10.46 -15.56 -36.70
CA ASN A 83 10.30 -15.38 -38.13
C ASN A 83 9.37 -14.18 -38.29
N PRO A 84 9.90 -12.95 -38.30
CA PRO A 84 9.09 -11.74 -38.29
C PRO A 84 8.20 -11.72 -39.54
N GLU A 85 6.92 -12.04 -39.34
CA GLU A 85 5.87 -11.90 -40.34
C GLU A 85 4.98 -10.73 -39.92
N GLY A 86 5.28 -9.54 -40.44
CA GLY A 86 4.57 -8.32 -40.07
C GLY A 86 5.52 -7.26 -39.51
N PRO A 87 5.03 -6.05 -39.26
CA PRO A 87 5.81 -4.96 -38.69
C PRO A 87 5.85 -4.94 -37.14
N ASP A 88 4.95 -5.69 -36.49
CA ASP A 88 4.78 -5.87 -35.03
C ASP A 88 4.48 -7.36 -34.85
N PHE A 89 5.52 -8.15 -34.63
CA PHE A 89 5.49 -9.61 -34.64
C PHE A 89 5.12 -10.19 -33.28
N ASP A 90 5.59 -9.61 -32.19
CA ASP A 90 5.25 -10.05 -30.84
C ASP A 90 3.91 -9.47 -30.32
N GLN A 91 3.31 -8.54 -31.05
CA GLN A 91 1.97 -7.97 -30.80
C GLN A 91 1.89 -7.14 -29.52
N ASP A 92 2.98 -6.46 -29.14
CA ASP A 92 3.00 -5.53 -28.02
C ASP A 92 2.50 -4.11 -28.37
N GLY A 93 2.19 -3.88 -29.65
CA GLY A 93 1.66 -2.62 -30.17
C GLY A 93 2.74 -1.65 -30.65
N PHE A 94 4.01 -2.05 -30.60
CA PHE A 94 5.14 -1.33 -31.16
C PHE A 94 5.67 -2.07 -32.40
N THR A 95 6.27 -1.30 -33.30
CA THR A 95 6.93 -1.84 -34.50
C THR A 95 8.39 -1.44 -34.41
N ILE A 96 9.28 -2.14 -35.12
CA ILE A 96 10.68 -1.72 -35.24
C ILE A 96 10.78 -0.24 -35.69
N GLU A 97 9.93 0.22 -36.62
CA GLU A 97 9.92 1.63 -37.05
C GLU A 97 9.40 2.60 -35.98
N ALA A 98 8.62 2.12 -35.01
CA ALA A 98 8.12 2.88 -33.88
C ALA A 98 9.07 2.87 -32.66
N GLY A 99 10.21 2.18 -32.76
CA GLY A 99 11.26 2.19 -31.74
C GLY A 99 11.38 0.92 -30.92
N ASP A 100 10.61 -0.12 -31.25
CA ASP A 100 10.83 -1.45 -30.66
C ASP A 100 12.21 -1.99 -31.05
N CYS A 101 12.99 -2.34 -30.05
CA CYS A 101 14.35 -2.84 -30.16
C CYS A 101 14.42 -4.37 -30.19
N ASN A 102 13.32 -5.07 -29.88
CA ASN A 102 13.21 -6.52 -29.88
C ASN A 102 11.76 -6.99 -30.18
N ASP A 103 11.38 -6.96 -31.47
CA ASP A 103 10.11 -7.43 -32.06
C ASP A 103 9.90 -8.97 -31.98
N CYS A 104 10.44 -9.61 -30.96
CA CYS A 104 10.29 -11.02 -30.64
C CYS A 104 9.95 -11.23 -29.16
N ASP A 105 9.86 -10.15 -28.36
CA ASP A 105 9.59 -10.19 -26.93
C ASP A 105 8.61 -9.06 -26.55
N PRO A 106 7.34 -9.40 -26.24
CA PRO A 106 6.31 -8.39 -26.01
C PRO A 106 6.50 -7.58 -24.72
N ASN A 107 7.55 -7.85 -23.94
CA ASN A 107 7.91 -7.09 -22.74
C ASN A 107 9.02 -6.06 -23.00
N VAL A 108 9.50 -5.94 -24.25
CA VAL A 108 10.60 -5.06 -24.65
C VAL A 108 10.10 -4.06 -25.68
N ASN A 109 9.84 -2.82 -25.26
CA ASN A 109 9.38 -1.74 -26.14
C ASN A 109 9.53 -0.37 -25.45
N PRO A 110 9.43 0.75 -26.19
CA PRO A 110 9.47 2.10 -25.63
C PRO A 110 8.44 2.42 -24.53
N GLY A 111 7.42 1.59 -24.35
CA GLY A 111 6.41 1.71 -23.30
C GLY A 111 6.70 0.89 -22.03
N ALA A 112 7.79 0.13 -21.99
CA ALA A 112 8.16 -0.72 -20.86
C ALA A 112 8.92 0.05 -19.77
N ILE A 113 9.18 -0.63 -18.66
CA ILE A 113 10.18 -0.23 -17.66
C ILE A 113 11.34 -1.22 -17.64
N GLU A 114 12.53 -0.72 -17.31
CA GLU A 114 13.72 -1.53 -17.02
C GLU A 114 13.49 -2.53 -15.88
N VAL A 115 13.95 -3.78 -16.07
CA VAL A 115 13.85 -4.87 -15.10
C VAL A 115 15.24 -5.35 -14.70
N ILE A 116 15.74 -4.86 -13.57
CA ILE A 116 17.03 -5.33 -13.04
C ILE A 116 16.87 -6.74 -12.45
N GLY A 117 17.52 -7.72 -13.06
CA GLY A 117 17.61 -9.07 -12.50
C GLY A 117 18.59 -9.16 -11.34
N ALA A 118 18.33 -10.10 -10.42
CA ALA A 118 19.25 -10.39 -9.32
C ALA A 118 20.47 -11.22 -9.80
N PRO A 119 21.69 -10.96 -9.29
CA PRO A 119 22.82 -11.85 -9.48
C PRO A 119 22.50 -13.27 -8.98
N PRO A 120 23.11 -14.32 -9.55
CA PRO A 120 22.75 -15.73 -9.30
C PRO A 120 22.92 -16.25 -7.86
N ASP A 121 23.35 -15.42 -6.91
CA ASP A 121 23.60 -15.81 -5.51
C ASP A 121 22.73 -14.99 -4.53
N GLY A 122 21.43 -15.29 -4.47
CA GLY A 122 20.60 -14.99 -3.29
C GLY A 122 19.32 -14.19 -3.54
N ASP A 123 18.23 -14.93 -3.72
CA ASP A 123 16.87 -14.61 -3.28
C ASP A 123 16.22 -13.32 -3.84
N GLY A 124 15.87 -13.30 -5.12
CA GLY A 124 14.85 -12.38 -5.64
C GLY A 124 15.01 -11.96 -7.10
N GLY A 125 14.81 -12.88 -8.04
CA GLY A 125 14.78 -12.57 -9.48
C GLY A 125 14.61 -13.85 -10.29
N ALA A 126 13.72 -13.79 -11.27
CA ALA A 126 13.08 -14.94 -11.88
C ALA A 126 14.03 -16.04 -12.44
N GLY A 127 13.74 -17.28 -12.03
CA GLY A 127 13.47 -18.31 -13.02
C GLY A 127 14.60 -19.16 -13.56
N GLY A 128 15.88 -18.84 -13.37
CA GLY A 128 16.88 -19.79 -13.85
C GLY A 128 18.35 -19.54 -13.58
N ALA A 129 19.04 -20.66 -13.59
CA ALA A 129 20.45 -20.80 -13.35
C ALA A 129 21.22 -20.33 -14.60
N GLY A 130 21.36 -19.01 -14.75
CA GLY A 130 22.13 -18.37 -15.80
C GLY A 130 22.92 -17.19 -15.25
N GLU A 131 24.01 -16.82 -15.93
CA GLU A 131 24.66 -15.52 -15.72
C GLU A 131 23.65 -14.42 -16.05
N TYR A 132 23.50 -13.44 -15.16
CA TYR A 132 22.65 -12.28 -15.41
C TYR A 132 23.18 -11.51 -16.63
N ILE A 133 22.31 -11.28 -17.62
CA ILE A 133 22.61 -10.49 -18.82
C ILE A 133 21.74 -9.23 -18.73
N PRO A 134 22.34 -8.05 -18.55
CA PRO A 134 21.63 -6.78 -18.68
C PRO A 134 20.85 -6.71 -19.99
N ALA A 135 19.60 -6.27 -19.91
CA ALA A 135 18.71 -6.07 -21.05
C ALA A 135 18.19 -4.63 -21.03
N ASP A 136 17.81 -4.16 -22.22
CA ASP A 136 17.26 -2.82 -22.46
C ASP A 136 15.80 -3.06 -22.79
N GLU A 137 14.95 -3.10 -21.75
CA GLU A 137 13.53 -3.40 -21.89
C GLU A 137 12.77 -2.19 -22.43
N ASP A 138 13.19 -0.97 -22.08
CA ASP A 138 12.51 0.26 -22.48
C ASP A 138 13.01 0.87 -23.81
N CYS A 139 13.96 0.19 -24.47
CA CYS A 139 14.52 0.55 -25.77
C CYS A 139 15.13 1.96 -25.81
N ASP A 140 15.68 2.46 -24.69
CA ASP A 140 16.34 3.76 -24.64
C ASP A 140 17.82 3.73 -25.12
N GLY A 141 18.34 2.52 -25.39
CA GLY A 141 19.70 2.27 -25.84
C GLY A 141 20.70 2.03 -24.71
N THR A 142 20.23 1.98 -23.46
CA THR A 142 20.99 1.63 -22.27
C THR A 142 20.27 0.47 -21.58
N ALA A 143 21.04 -0.47 -21.03
CA ALA A 143 20.48 -1.59 -20.29
C ALA A 143 20.55 -1.32 -18.79
N ASP A 144 19.54 -1.76 -18.05
CA ASP A 144 19.39 -1.72 -16.59
C ASP A 144 19.46 -0.31 -15.98
N ASN A 145 19.02 0.74 -16.70
CA ASN A 145 19.06 2.12 -16.22
C ASN A 145 17.74 2.57 -15.58
N VAL A 146 17.32 1.85 -14.55
CA VAL A 146 16.13 2.18 -13.75
C VAL A 146 16.15 3.65 -13.33
N ALA A 147 15.03 4.33 -13.59
CA ALA A 147 14.84 5.71 -13.22
C ALA A 147 15.03 5.91 -11.70
N GLY A 148 15.90 6.85 -11.34
CA GLY A 148 16.06 7.26 -9.95
C GLY A 148 14.86 8.06 -9.41
N PRO A 149 14.81 8.28 -8.09
CA PRO A 149 13.78 9.11 -7.46
C PRO A 149 13.87 10.58 -7.93
N CYS A 150 12.77 11.32 -7.77
CA CYS A 150 12.60 12.68 -8.31
C CYS A 150 11.98 13.67 -7.31
N ASP A 151 12.06 13.34 -6.04
CA ASP A 151 11.46 14.02 -4.91
C ASP A 151 12.46 14.85 -4.08
N ASP A 152 13.70 14.91 -4.55
CA ASP A 152 14.72 15.79 -3.99
C ASP A 152 14.23 17.25 -3.94
N ALA A 153 14.50 17.90 -2.80
CA ALA A 153 14.21 19.31 -2.57
C ALA A 153 12.74 19.74 -2.76
N LEU A 154 11.78 18.81 -2.71
CA LEU A 154 10.36 19.18 -2.61
C LEU A 154 10.10 19.89 -1.28
N ALA A 155 9.28 20.94 -1.35
CA ALA A 155 8.94 21.77 -0.20
C ALA A 155 7.84 21.11 0.64
N LEU A 156 7.96 21.24 1.97
CA LEU A 156 6.96 20.78 2.94
C LEU A 156 5.52 21.15 2.57
N GLU A 157 5.34 22.39 2.13
CA GLU A 157 4.04 22.97 1.78
C GLU A 157 3.83 23.05 0.26
N GLY A 158 4.48 22.15 -0.50
CA GLY A 158 4.30 22.03 -1.93
C GLY A 158 2.81 21.87 -2.26
N THR A 159 2.29 22.76 -3.10
CA THR A 159 0.85 22.81 -3.41
C THR A 159 0.50 22.14 -4.74
N LEU A 160 1.49 21.67 -5.48
CA LEU A 160 1.27 21.01 -6.76
C LEU A 160 0.98 19.52 -6.49
N PRO A 161 -0.15 18.96 -6.94
CA PRO A 161 -0.41 17.53 -6.77
C PRO A 161 0.67 16.61 -7.36
N MET A 162 1.36 17.07 -8.41
CA MET A 162 2.49 16.34 -8.98
C MET A 162 3.71 16.30 -8.04
N ASP A 163 3.85 17.24 -7.09
CA ASP A 163 4.88 17.13 -6.05
C ASP A 163 4.56 15.96 -5.11
N ALA A 164 3.28 15.74 -4.79
CA ALA A 164 2.87 14.58 -3.99
C ALA A 164 3.03 13.25 -4.74
N ALA A 165 2.80 13.22 -6.06
CA ALA A 165 3.10 12.04 -6.88
C ALA A 165 4.61 11.75 -6.90
N ARG A 166 5.45 12.77 -7.08
CA ARG A 166 6.91 12.62 -7.05
C ARG A 166 7.42 12.13 -5.70
N ALA A 167 6.84 12.62 -4.59
CA ALA A 167 7.16 12.20 -3.22
C ALA A 167 6.74 10.75 -2.87
N ILE A 168 6.19 10.01 -3.84
CA ILE A 168 5.99 8.57 -3.77
C ILE A 168 6.58 7.88 -5.01
N GLU A 169 7.64 8.44 -5.59
CA GLU A 169 8.41 7.89 -6.73
C GLU A 169 7.68 7.85 -8.08
N LEU A 170 6.49 8.47 -8.19
CA LEU A 170 5.80 8.63 -9.47
C LEU A 170 6.33 9.86 -10.21
N CYS A 171 7.46 9.68 -10.88
CA CYS A 171 8.24 10.74 -11.52
C CYS A 171 7.84 11.06 -12.96
N LYS A 172 7.52 10.03 -13.72
CA LYS A 172 7.25 10.15 -15.16
C LYS A 172 5.82 10.60 -15.41
N VAL A 173 5.64 11.54 -16.32
CA VAL A 173 4.34 11.96 -16.85
C VAL A 173 4.10 11.23 -18.16
N ALA A 174 2.89 10.71 -18.36
CA ALA A 174 2.50 10.11 -19.61
C ALA A 174 2.14 11.20 -20.63
N GLU A 175 3.02 11.49 -21.59
CA GLU A 175 2.86 12.63 -22.53
C GLU A 175 2.02 12.30 -23.76
N SER A 176 1.85 11.01 -24.08
CA SER A 176 1.08 10.51 -25.22
C SER A 176 0.24 9.29 -24.80
N GLU A 177 -0.58 8.72 -25.70
CA GLU A 177 -1.37 7.52 -25.40
C GLU A 177 -0.54 6.23 -25.30
N THR A 178 0.66 6.21 -25.89
CA THR A 178 1.57 5.06 -25.87
C THR A 178 2.63 5.18 -24.77
N ASP A 179 2.60 6.27 -24.00
CA ASP A 179 3.54 6.56 -22.92
C ASP A 179 2.97 6.12 -21.56
N TRP A 180 3.81 5.83 -20.57
CA TRP A 180 3.38 5.42 -19.23
C TRP A 180 3.69 6.48 -18.17
N GLY A 181 3.11 6.33 -16.99
CA GLY A 181 3.33 7.19 -15.83
C GLY A 181 2.08 7.94 -15.38
N VAL A 182 2.28 9.10 -14.76
CA VAL A 182 1.20 9.92 -14.23
C VAL A 182 0.47 10.62 -15.38
N VAL A 183 -0.81 10.31 -15.54
CA VAL A 183 -1.72 10.99 -16.47
C VAL A 183 -2.29 12.25 -15.82
N SER A 184 -2.68 12.16 -14.54
CA SER A 184 -3.09 13.33 -13.75
C SER A 184 -2.91 13.09 -12.25
N ALA A 185 -2.73 14.18 -11.51
CA ALA A 185 -2.67 14.19 -10.06
C ALA A 185 -3.55 15.33 -9.52
N ASN A 186 -4.37 15.06 -8.50
CA ASN A 186 -5.28 16.04 -7.91
C ASN A 186 -5.37 15.87 -6.40
N TYR A 187 -5.49 16.99 -5.69
CA TYR A 187 -5.99 16.97 -4.32
C TYR A 187 -7.51 16.97 -4.34
N THR A 188 -8.11 16.06 -3.57
CA THR A 188 -9.55 15.85 -3.50
C THR A 188 -10.00 15.66 -2.04
N ARG A 189 -11.31 15.72 -1.83
CA ARG A 189 -12.00 15.14 -0.68
C ARG A 189 -12.11 13.62 -0.88
N ALA A 190 -12.38 12.84 0.15
CA ALA A 190 -12.45 11.38 0.09
C ALA A 190 -13.43 10.88 -1.00
N ASN A 191 -14.55 11.57 -1.22
CA ASN A 191 -15.49 11.24 -2.31
C ASN A 191 -14.99 11.59 -3.72
N GLY A 192 -13.84 12.23 -3.88
CA GLY A 192 -13.25 12.64 -5.16
C GLY A 192 -13.58 14.05 -5.60
N THR A 193 -14.30 14.82 -4.79
CA THR A 193 -14.55 16.23 -5.09
C THR A 193 -13.23 17.00 -5.02
N PRO A 194 -12.83 17.76 -6.06
CA PRO A 194 -11.59 18.53 -6.03
C PRO A 194 -11.51 19.47 -4.82
N THR A 195 -10.33 19.59 -4.23
CA THR A 195 -10.04 20.53 -3.14
C THR A 195 -8.68 21.19 -3.35
N SER A 196 -8.42 22.27 -2.63
CA SER A 196 -7.10 22.92 -2.64
C SER A 196 -6.16 22.24 -1.64
N ALA A 197 -4.86 22.27 -1.92
CA ALA A 197 -3.84 21.91 -0.95
C ALA A 197 -4.02 22.75 0.33
N ASN A 198 -3.94 22.11 1.49
CA ASN A 198 -4.06 22.74 2.79
C ASN A 198 -3.11 22.02 3.78
N ALA A 199 -3.20 22.34 5.07
CA ALA A 199 -2.32 21.75 6.09
C ALA A 199 -2.49 20.23 6.31
N GLN A 200 -3.52 19.62 5.73
CA GLN A 200 -3.76 18.17 5.79
C GLN A 200 -2.82 17.37 4.86
N PHE A 201 -2.06 18.06 3.99
CA PHE A 201 -0.96 17.48 3.22
C PHE A 201 0.38 18.05 3.67
N GLY A 202 1.43 17.23 3.68
CA GLY A 202 2.81 17.66 3.88
C GLY A 202 3.80 16.74 3.18
N ILE A 203 4.80 17.31 2.51
CA ILE A 203 5.89 16.54 1.89
C ILE A 203 7.07 16.55 2.86
N LEU A 204 7.23 15.49 3.63
CA LEU A 204 8.16 15.45 4.77
C LEU A 204 9.51 14.85 4.36
N GLU A 205 10.60 15.31 4.97
CA GLU A 205 11.92 14.66 4.82
C GLU A 205 12.00 13.34 5.61
N SER A 206 11.17 13.22 6.65
CA SER A 206 10.96 12.02 7.47
C SER A 206 9.67 12.21 8.27
N PHE A 207 9.05 11.13 8.74
CA PHE A 207 7.91 11.22 9.67
C PHE A 207 8.40 11.05 11.11
N GLY A 208 8.83 12.16 11.71
CA GLY A 208 9.51 12.12 13.00
C GLY A 208 10.95 11.63 12.88
N THR A 209 11.52 11.18 14.00
CA THR A 209 12.97 10.90 14.12
C THR A 209 13.37 9.57 13.50
N ASN A 210 12.49 8.57 13.57
CA ASN A 210 12.83 7.18 13.30
C ASN A 210 12.02 6.56 12.14
N VAL A 211 11.37 7.39 11.33
CA VAL A 211 10.65 6.96 10.12
C VAL A 211 11.20 7.72 8.91
N PRO A 212 12.35 7.30 8.36
CA PRO A 212 12.86 7.87 7.13
C PRO A 212 12.01 7.42 5.92
N PRO A 213 12.13 8.10 4.77
CA PRO A 213 11.66 7.60 3.49
C PRO A 213 12.19 6.19 3.19
N ARG A 214 11.40 5.39 2.49
CA ARG A 214 11.70 4.07 1.91
C ARG A 214 12.21 4.15 0.49
N ALA A 215 11.91 5.20 -0.23
CA ALA A 215 12.59 5.56 -1.45
C ALA A 215 12.82 7.08 -1.48
N GLY A 216 13.68 7.54 -2.38
CA GLY A 216 13.91 8.97 -2.53
C GLY A 216 14.37 9.68 -1.26
N ALA A 217 13.89 10.92 -1.12
CA ALA A 217 14.26 11.85 -0.05
C ALA A 217 13.06 12.37 0.73
N ARG A 218 11.83 12.00 0.37
CA ARG A 218 10.59 12.55 0.91
C ARG A 218 9.55 11.45 1.09
N VAL A 219 8.54 11.76 1.91
CA VAL A 219 7.29 11.00 2.00
C VAL A 219 6.12 11.97 1.90
N ILE A 220 4.99 11.53 1.34
CA ILE A 220 3.74 12.30 1.47
C ILE A 220 3.05 11.93 2.78
N ALA A 221 2.77 12.93 3.60
CA ALA A 221 1.93 12.81 4.78
C ALA A 221 0.53 13.37 4.48
N MET A 222 -0.48 12.60 4.88
CA MET A 222 -1.89 12.99 4.84
C MET A 222 -2.50 12.80 6.21
N SER A 223 -3.23 13.80 6.71
CA SER A 223 -3.80 13.76 8.06
C SER A 223 -5.22 14.28 8.10
N SER A 224 -6.07 13.70 8.97
CA SER A 224 -7.35 14.31 9.31
C SER A 224 -7.17 15.61 10.14
N GLY A 225 -6.02 15.79 10.78
CA GLY A 225 -5.56 17.04 11.36
C GLY A 225 -4.59 17.82 10.47
N THR A 226 -3.38 18.03 10.97
CA THR A 226 -2.31 18.67 10.18
C THR A 226 -1.19 17.68 9.90
N ALA A 227 -0.79 17.54 8.64
CA ALA A 227 0.37 16.77 8.21
C ALA A 227 1.67 17.58 8.43
N ARG A 228 1.96 17.87 9.71
CA ARG A 228 3.06 18.71 10.17
C ARG A 228 3.64 18.15 11.47
N LEU A 229 4.96 18.04 11.53
CA LEU A 229 5.68 17.58 12.71
C LEU A 229 5.81 18.70 13.76
N PRO A 230 5.99 18.36 15.06
CA PRO A 230 6.29 19.33 16.10
C PRO A 230 7.38 20.33 15.70
N GLY A 231 7.10 21.63 15.87
CA GLY A 231 8.02 22.71 15.55
C GLY A 231 7.99 23.20 14.10
N GLN A 232 7.28 22.51 13.21
CA GLN A 232 7.01 23.02 11.86
C GLN A 232 5.91 24.09 11.88
N ALA A 233 5.93 24.99 10.89
CA ALA A 233 4.85 25.96 10.71
C ALA A 233 3.54 25.23 10.40
N GLY A 234 2.45 25.65 11.04
CA GLY A 234 1.14 25.01 10.87
C GLY A 234 0.98 23.66 11.57
N ALA A 235 1.93 23.24 12.41
CA ALA A 235 1.78 22.05 13.24
C ALA A 235 0.59 22.16 14.21
N CYS A 236 -0.20 21.10 14.28
CA CYS A 236 -1.23 20.97 15.30
C CYS A 236 -0.57 20.95 16.68
N THR A 237 -1.05 21.83 17.57
CA THR A 237 -0.54 21.94 18.95
C THR A 237 -1.39 21.16 19.96
N TYR A 238 -2.37 20.41 19.47
CA TYR A 238 -3.30 19.58 20.21
C TYR A 238 -3.39 18.22 19.51
N GLN A 239 -4.18 17.31 20.06
CA GLN A 239 -4.47 16.02 19.42
C GLN A 239 -5.53 16.13 18.31
N SER A 240 -6.10 17.32 18.12
CA SER A 240 -7.21 17.53 17.18
C SER A 240 -7.11 18.90 16.53
N CYS A 241 -7.13 18.93 15.21
CA CYS A 241 -7.10 20.14 14.41
C CYS A 241 -8.03 20.03 13.21
N THR A 242 -9.28 20.46 13.37
CA THR A 242 -10.25 20.55 12.28
C THR A 242 -9.79 21.52 11.18
N ILE A 243 -9.76 21.05 9.93
CA ILE A 243 -9.42 21.84 8.74
C ILE A 243 -10.59 21.90 7.76
N ASN A 244 -11.10 20.74 7.34
CA ASN A 244 -12.05 20.60 6.24
C ASN A 244 -13.50 20.39 6.72
N GLY A 245 -13.70 19.98 7.98
CA GLY A 245 -15.00 19.72 8.60
C GLY A 245 -15.74 18.53 7.96
N PRO A 246 -17.09 18.44 8.08
CA PRO A 246 -17.85 17.30 7.61
C PRO A 246 -17.61 16.93 6.14
N GLY A 247 -17.45 15.64 5.88
CA GLY A 247 -17.17 15.06 4.58
C GLY A 247 -18.31 14.21 4.03
N THR A 248 -18.11 13.72 2.79
CA THR A 248 -18.94 12.66 2.22
C THR A 248 -18.05 11.44 2.02
N PRO A 249 -18.39 10.27 2.61
CA PRO A 249 -17.55 9.10 2.47
C PRO A 249 -17.64 8.50 1.06
N PRO A 250 -16.58 7.79 0.61
CA PRO A 250 -16.66 6.91 -0.55
C PRO A 250 -17.75 5.85 -0.36
N SER A 251 -18.31 5.37 -1.47
CA SER A 251 -19.35 4.33 -1.42
C SER A 251 -18.82 3.07 -0.72
N GLY A 252 -19.56 2.57 0.26
CA GLY A 252 -19.17 1.39 1.03
C GLY A 252 -18.21 1.65 2.18
N PHE A 253 -17.99 2.92 2.55
CA PHE A 253 -17.17 3.34 3.69
C PHE A 253 -17.94 4.34 4.58
N PRO A 254 -17.55 4.52 5.86
CA PRO A 254 -16.58 3.72 6.62
C PRO A 254 -16.97 2.24 6.76
N GLN A 255 -15.98 1.37 6.98
CA GLN A 255 -16.19 -0.08 7.13
C GLN A 255 -15.88 -0.54 8.55
N ALA A 256 -16.78 -1.30 9.16
CA ALA A 256 -16.55 -1.89 10.46
C ALA A 256 -15.67 -3.14 10.37
N VAL A 257 -14.86 -3.37 11.40
CA VAL A 257 -14.27 -4.68 11.67
C VAL A 257 -15.34 -5.61 12.23
N PRO A 258 -15.40 -6.91 11.85
CA PRO A 258 -16.41 -7.83 12.34
C PRO A 258 -16.50 -7.86 13.88
N GLY A 259 -17.67 -7.49 14.41
CA GLY A 259 -17.93 -7.46 15.86
C GLY A 259 -17.70 -6.11 16.53
N CYS A 260 -17.27 -5.09 15.78
CA CYS A 260 -17.19 -3.70 16.21
C CYS A 260 -18.22 -2.85 15.46
N ASP A 261 -18.65 -1.75 16.08
CA ASP A 261 -19.47 -0.75 15.41
C ASP A 261 -18.58 0.26 14.65
N VAL A 262 -19.18 1.03 13.73
CA VAL A 262 -18.53 2.16 13.05
C VAL A 262 -19.59 3.20 12.68
N ALA A 263 -19.29 4.49 12.87
CA ALA A 263 -20.18 5.53 12.38
C ALA A 263 -20.16 5.63 10.85
N GLY A 264 -21.29 6.07 10.28
CA GLY A 264 -21.41 6.25 8.83
C GLY A 264 -20.97 7.61 8.31
N ASN A 265 -20.72 8.58 9.19
CA ASN A 265 -20.30 9.93 8.81
C ASN A 265 -18.79 10.13 9.03
N ILE A 266 -18.20 11.01 8.22
CA ILE A 266 -16.76 11.32 8.26
C ILE A 266 -16.55 12.83 8.37
N ASN A 267 -15.41 13.23 8.91
CA ASN A 267 -14.98 14.61 9.00
C ASN A 267 -13.52 14.75 8.60
N ASP A 268 -13.13 15.99 8.31
CA ASP A 268 -11.77 16.40 7.99
C ASP A 268 -11.08 15.49 6.95
N ASP A 269 -11.85 15.08 5.95
CA ASP A 269 -11.36 14.17 4.95
C ASP A 269 -10.47 14.87 3.92
N ILE A 270 -9.47 14.13 3.47
CA ILE A 270 -8.52 14.57 2.45
C ILE A 270 -8.04 13.38 1.62
N ALA A 271 -7.75 13.62 0.34
CA ALA A 271 -7.33 12.58 -0.57
C ALA A 271 -6.37 13.05 -1.69
N LEU A 272 -5.40 12.21 -2.02
CA LEU A 272 -4.58 12.33 -3.23
C LEU A 272 -5.17 11.38 -4.29
N ASP A 273 -5.65 11.95 -5.40
CA ASP A 273 -6.26 11.22 -6.51
C ASP A 273 -5.30 11.24 -7.71
N LEU A 274 -4.82 10.06 -8.11
CA LEU A 274 -3.88 9.86 -9.20
C LEU A 274 -4.55 9.04 -10.30
N THR A 275 -4.43 9.50 -11.55
CA THR A 275 -4.68 8.67 -12.73
C THR A 275 -3.34 8.28 -13.33
N LEU A 276 -3.10 6.99 -13.49
CA LEU A 276 -1.84 6.42 -13.94
C LEU A 276 -2.07 5.56 -15.18
N ARG A 277 -1.10 5.56 -16.10
CA ARG A 277 -0.98 4.53 -17.14
C ARG A 277 0.19 3.62 -16.79
N ALA A 278 -0.08 2.32 -16.72
CA ALA A 278 0.94 1.32 -16.41
C ALA A 278 1.94 1.19 -17.58
N PRO A 279 3.22 0.90 -17.31
CA PRO A 279 4.15 0.39 -18.32
C PRO A 279 3.59 -0.85 -19.01
N THR A 280 4.02 -1.12 -20.24
CA THR A 280 3.52 -2.24 -21.06
C THR A 280 3.87 -3.61 -20.49
N ASN A 281 5.03 -3.72 -19.81
CA ASN A 281 5.50 -4.96 -19.18
C ASN A 281 5.09 -5.10 -17.70
N ALA A 282 4.29 -4.17 -17.14
CA ALA A 282 3.87 -4.24 -15.75
C ALA A 282 2.75 -5.28 -15.53
N THR A 283 2.93 -6.12 -14.50
CA THR A 283 1.94 -7.10 -14.01
C THR A 283 1.26 -6.64 -12.71
N GLY A 284 1.84 -5.65 -12.02
CA GLY A 284 1.27 -5.06 -10.82
C GLY A 284 1.97 -3.77 -10.40
N TYR A 285 1.63 -3.32 -9.21
CA TYR A 285 2.32 -2.24 -8.52
C TYR A 285 2.24 -2.46 -7.02
N LYS A 286 3.14 -1.81 -6.28
CA LYS A 286 3.15 -1.77 -4.82
C LYS A 286 3.48 -0.37 -4.33
N PHE A 287 3.08 -0.06 -3.11
CA PHE A 287 3.50 1.13 -2.37
C PHE A 287 3.58 0.81 -0.89
N ALA A 288 4.34 1.59 -0.16
CA ALA A 288 4.45 1.48 1.28
C ALA A 288 3.68 2.60 1.99
N PHE A 289 3.17 2.29 3.18
CA PHE A 289 2.53 3.29 4.02
C PHE A 289 2.66 2.98 5.51
N LYS A 290 2.41 3.98 6.35
CA LYS A 290 2.24 3.87 7.80
C LYS A 290 1.00 4.62 8.22
N PHE A 291 0.23 4.06 9.14
CA PHE A 291 -0.93 4.73 9.74
C PHE A 291 -0.70 4.92 11.23
N THR A 292 -0.89 6.14 11.74
CA THR A 292 -0.71 6.52 13.15
C THR A 292 -1.94 7.30 13.60
N SER A 293 -2.41 7.07 14.83
CA SER A 293 -3.62 7.71 15.35
C SER A 293 -3.52 7.98 16.85
N PHE A 294 -4.12 9.10 17.28
CA PHE A 294 -4.35 9.42 18.69
C PHE A 294 -5.53 8.64 19.29
N GLU A 295 -6.31 7.94 18.48
CA GLU A 295 -7.44 7.14 18.97
C GLU A 295 -7.00 5.83 19.67
N TYR A 296 -5.76 5.40 19.45
CA TYR A 296 -5.26 4.16 20.00
C TYR A 296 -4.55 4.37 21.36
N PRO A 297 -4.75 3.49 22.35
CA PRO A 297 -5.58 2.27 22.34
C PRO A 297 -7.04 2.47 22.78
N GLU A 298 -7.43 3.64 23.25
CA GLU A 298 -8.66 3.85 24.02
C GLU A 298 -9.93 3.60 23.22
N TRP A 299 -9.88 3.87 21.91
CA TRP A 299 -11.06 3.88 21.04
C TRP A 299 -11.13 2.68 20.09
N VAL A 300 -10.27 1.68 20.30
CA VAL A 300 -10.38 0.39 19.60
C VAL A 300 -11.77 -0.20 19.81
N CYS A 301 -12.39 -0.64 18.71
CA CYS A 301 -13.72 -1.23 18.63
C CYS A 301 -14.85 -0.27 19.06
N SER A 302 -14.69 1.03 18.78
CA SER A 302 -15.70 2.08 19.00
C SER A 302 -16.30 2.61 17.69
N ASP A 303 -17.20 3.59 17.73
CA ASP A 303 -17.76 4.22 16.53
C ASP A 303 -16.80 5.18 15.81
N TYR A 304 -15.70 5.57 16.46
CA TYR A 304 -14.86 6.72 16.07
C TYR A 304 -13.70 6.37 15.13
N ASN A 305 -13.46 5.08 14.85
CA ASN A 305 -12.23 4.64 14.19
C ASN A 305 -11.98 5.29 12.83
N ASP A 306 -11.00 6.18 12.79
CA ASP A 306 -10.48 6.83 11.59
C ASP A 306 -9.98 5.79 10.60
N GLN A 307 -10.14 6.06 9.30
CA GLN A 307 -9.74 5.11 8.27
C GLN A 307 -8.84 5.73 7.22
N PHE A 308 -7.91 4.91 6.77
CA PHE A 308 -7.16 5.13 5.54
C PHE A 308 -7.57 4.09 4.49
N ILE A 309 -7.75 4.52 3.25
CA ILE A 309 -8.01 3.63 2.12
C ILE A 309 -7.15 4.00 0.91
N ALA A 310 -6.87 2.99 0.10
CA ALA A 310 -6.34 3.14 -1.26
C ALA A 310 -7.40 2.60 -2.24
N LEU A 311 -8.23 3.51 -2.77
CA LEU A 311 -9.38 3.18 -3.60
C LEU A 311 -8.99 3.17 -5.08
N VAL A 312 -9.12 2.01 -5.73
CA VAL A 312 -8.72 1.80 -7.13
C VAL A 312 -9.94 1.71 -8.03
N ASN A 313 -9.87 2.37 -9.19
CA ASN A 313 -10.89 2.29 -10.24
C ASN A 313 -10.24 2.13 -11.63
N PRO A 314 -10.62 1.11 -12.44
CA PRO A 314 -11.55 0.03 -12.08
C PRO A 314 -11.01 -0.84 -10.91
N PRO A 315 -11.89 -1.37 -10.05
CA PRO A 315 -11.44 -2.12 -8.87
C PRO A 315 -10.78 -3.44 -9.29
N PRO A 316 -9.55 -3.75 -8.82
CA PRO A 316 -8.91 -5.01 -9.13
C PRO A 316 -9.64 -6.18 -8.45
N ALA A 317 -9.44 -7.38 -8.97
CA ALA A 317 -9.92 -8.59 -8.31
C ALA A 317 -9.38 -8.66 -6.87
N GLN A 318 -10.15 -9.28 -5.96
CA GLN A 318 -9.83 -9.37 -4.52
C GLN A 318 -9.82 -8.04 -3.74
N SER A 319 -9.97 -6.88 -4.39
CA SER A 319 -10.21 -5.62 -3.68
C SER A 319 -11.54 -5.64 -2.92
N GLN A 320 -11.63 -4.83 -1.87
CA GLN A 320 -12.83 -4.72 -1.04
C GLN A 320 -13.51 -3.38 -1.26
N ASN A 321 -14.62 -3.40 -2.01
CA ASN A 321 -15.30 -2.17 -2.47
C ASN A 321 -14.33 -1.21 -3.18
N GLY A 322 -13.34 -1.77 -3.89
CA GLY A 322 -12.27 -1.04 -4.58
C GLY A 322 -11.08 -0.65 -3.70
N ASN A 323 -11.13 -0.81 -2.38
CA ASN A 323 -9.96 -0.60 -1.51
C ASN A 323 -8.99 -1.79 -1.62
N ILE A 324 -7.70 -1.51 -1.71
CA ILE A 324 -6.62 -2.50 -1.75
C ILE A 324 -5.78 -2.56 -0.47
N SER A 325 -5.99 -1.64 0.48
CA SER A 325 -5.27 -1.61 1.76
C SER A 325 -6.14 -2.15 2.91
N PHE A 326 -5.91 -3.40 3.29
CA PHE A 326 -6.66 -4.11 4.34
C PHE A 326 -5.85 -5.29 4.90
N ASP A 327 -6.14 -5.73 6.12
CA ASP A 327 -5.46 -6.89 6.72
C ASP A 327 -5.90 -8.25 6.13
N SER A 328 -5.27 -9.34 6.54
CA SER A 328 -5.58 -10.69 6.03
C SER A 328 -7.01 -11.18 6.33
N GLN A 329 -7.74 -10.50 7.21
CA GLN A 329 -9.16 -10.78 7.51
C GLN A 329 -10.10 -9.88 6.72
N GLY A 330 -9.54 -8.97 5.93
CA GLY A 330 -10.26 -8.01 5.13
C GLY A 330 -10.62 -6.72 5.86
N ASN A 331 -10.06 -6.45 7.04
CA ASN A 331 -10.37 -5.22 7.76
C ASN A 331 -9.66 -4.01 7.13
N PRO A 332 -10.35 -2.88 6.93
CA PRO A 332 -9.72 -1.65 6.43
C PRO A 332 -8.66 -1.14 7.42
N VAL A 333 -7.73 -0.32 6.92
CA VAL A 333 -6.77 0.39 7.78
C VAL A 333 -7.52 1.37 8.67
N SER A 334 -7.44 1.12 9.97
CA SER A 334 -8.02 1.91 11.06
C SER A 334 -7.32 1.53 12.37
N VAL A 335 -7.68 2.13 13.51
CA VAL A 335 -7.16 1.66 14.81
C VAL A 335 -7.52 0.20 15.14
N ASN A 336 -8.48 -0.40 14.44
CA ASN A 336 -8.86 -1.81 14.61
C ASN A 336 -8.09 -2.79 13.74
N ILE A 337 -7.19 -2.31 12.87
CA ILE A 337 -6.45 -3.19 11.97
C ILE A 337 -5.49 -4.08 12.76
N ALA A 338 -5.30 -5.32 12.32
CA ALA A 338 -4.39 -6.27 12.95
C ALA A 338 -2.89 -5.87 12.94
N PHE A 339 -2.55 -4.72 12.36
CA PHE A 339 -1.17 -4.23 12.18
C PHE A 339 -0.72 -3.16 13.17
N PHE A 340 -1.55 -2.76 14.14
CA PHE A 340 -1.10 -1.83 15.19
C PHE A 340 -0.06 -2.50 16.08
N ASP A 341 1.20 -2.09 15.92
CA ASP A 341 2.34 -2.67 16.62
C ASP A 341 3.36 -1.63 17.11
N VAL A 342 3.15 -0.36 16.79
CA VAL A 342 3.95 0.77 17.28
C VAL A 342 3.16 1.47 18.38
N CYS A 343 3.40 1.10 19.63
CA CYS A 343 2.74 1.70 20.79
C CYS A 343 3.48 1.40 22.09
N ALA A 344 3.06 2.02 23.20
CA ALA A 344 3.51 1.65 24.52
C ALA A 344 3.03 0.23 24.89
N GLY A 345 3.94 -0.74 24.90
CA GLY A 345 3.63 -2.14 25.24
C GLY A 345 3.35 -3.05 24.03
N CYS A 346 3.36 -2.52 22.81
CA CYS A 346 3.36 -3.31 21.57
C CYS A 346 4.75 -3.90 21.26
N ALA A 347 4.84 -4.81 20.28
CA ALA A 347 6.09 -5.51 19.98
C ALA A 347 7.14 -4.61 19.32
N ALA A 348 6.75 -3.65 18.48
CA ALA A 348 7.67 -2.66 17.91
C ALA A 348 8.00 -1.50 18.87
N GLY A 349 7.28 -1.40 20.00
CA GLY A 349 7.47 -0.34 21.01
C GLY A 349 7.11 1.06 20.49
N THR A 350 7.65 2.10 21.14
CA THR A 350 7.29 3.51 20.85
C THR A 350 8.31 4.25 19.99
N ASN A 351 9.40 3.59 19.56
CA ASN A 351 10.53 4.28 18.94
C ASN A 351 10.12 5.06 17.69
N GLU A 352 9.23 4.51 16.86
CA GLU A 352 8.77 5.17 15.63
C GLU A 352 7.78 6.33 15.88
N LEU A 353 7.27 6.51 17.10
CA LEU A 353 6.48 7.69 17.46
C LEU A 353 7.36 8.92 17.77
N ALA A 354 8.65 8.73 18.03
CA ALA A 354 9.52 9.80 18.52
C ALA A 354 9.60 10.97 17.54
N GLY A 355 9.14 12.15 17.97
CA GLY A 355 9.14 13.37 17.16
C GLY A 355 8.07 13.41 16.06
N THR A 356 7.12 12.48 16.03
CA THR A 356 5.95 12.57 15.14
C THR A 356 4.88 13.51 15.70
N GLY A 357 4.92 13.79 17.01
CA GLY A 357 3.86 14.47 17.76
C GLY A 357 2.96 13.49 18.51
N PHE A 358 2.86 12.25 18.02
CA PHE A 358 2.10 11.18 18.67
C PHE A 358 2.79 10.63 19.93
N ASP A 359 4.09 10.85 20.11
CA ASP A 359 4.87 10.48 21.30
C ASP A 359 4.62 11.36 22.54
N THR A 360 4.11 12.58 22.34
CA THR A 360 3.98 13.56 23.44
C THR A 360 2.53 13.82 23.86
N GLY A 361 1.55 13.34 23.09
CA GLY A 361 0.11 13.50 23.34
C GLY A 361 -0.33 14.95 23.60
N PHE A 362 0.50 15.92 23.20
CA PHE A 362 0.40 17.37 23.44
C PHE A 362 -0.33 17.81 24.72
N GLY A 363 -0.12 17.11 25.85
CA GLY A 363 -0.66 17.47 27.16
C GLY A 363 -1.60 16.47 27.85
N SER A 364 -2.05 15.37 27.22
CA SER A 364 -2.85 14.33 27.90
C SER A 364 -2.12 13.00 28.13
N GLY A 365 -0.82 12.92 27.83
CA GLY A 365 0.02 11.77 28.17
C GLY A 365 -0.20 10.53 27.31
N GLY A 366 0.69 10.30 26.35
CA GLY A 366 1.17 8.96 25.97
C GLY A 366 0.25 8.02 25.19
N ASP A 367 -1.00 8.36 24.96
CA ASP A 367 -1.97 7.45 24.33
C ASP A 367 -2.08 7.77 22.82
N ALA A 368 -1.25 7.09 22.05
CA ALA A 368 -1.30 7.02 20.59
C ALA A 368 -0.67 5.69 20.14
N GLY A 369 -0.97 5.28 18.91
CA GLY A 369 -0.34 4.11 18.31
C GLY A 369 -0.30 4.20 16.80
N GLY A 370 0.41 3.26 16.20
CA GLY A 370 0.42 3.12 14.75
C GLY A 370 0.86 1.74 14.29
N THR A 371 0.96 1.63 12.98
CA THR A 371 1.53 0.46 12.31
C THR A 371 3.04 0.63 12.14
N THR A 372 3.76 -0.48 12.02
CA THR A 372 5.05 -0.45 11.32
C THR A 372 4.82 -0.12 9.84
N TRP A 373 5.88 -0.03 9.03
CA TRP A 373 5.71 0.13 7.59
C TRP A 373 4.94 -1.08 7.05
N LEU A 374 3.87 -0.80 6.32
CA LEU A 374 3.09 -1.78 5.57
C LEU A 374 3.37 -1.58 4.09
N GLN A 375 3.23 -2.64 3.31
CA GLN A 375 3.28 -2.61 1.85
C GLN A 375 1.95 -3.14 1.32
N THR A 376 1.29 -2.34 0.48
CA THR A 376 0.13 -2.77 -0.29
C THR A 376 0.56 -3.01 -1.73
N GLN A 377 0.00 -4.04 -2.36
CA GLN A 377 0.18 -4.32 -3.78
C GLN A 377 -1.14 -4.69 -4.46
N ALA A 378 -1.20 -4.54 -5.79
CA ALA A 378 -2.32 -4.96 -6.60
C ALA A 378 -1.89 -5.30 -8.05
N PRO A 379 -2.62 -6.19 -8.75
CA PRO A 379 -2.37 -6.47 -10.16
C PRO A 379 -2.75 -5.28 -11.04
N ILE A 380 -2.08 -5.19 -12.19
CA ILE A 380 -2.45 -4.29 -13.28
C ILE A 380 -2.17 -4.96 -14.62
N GLU A 381 -2.97 -4.63 -15.62
CA GLU A 381 -2.68 -4.99 -17.01
C GLU A 381 -1.73 -3.95 -17.60
N GLY A 382 -0.66 -4.39 -18.24
CA GLY A 382 0.31 -3.49 -18.88
C GLY A 382 -0.33 -2.55 -19.88
N GLY A 383 0.12 -1.30 -19.93
CA GLY A 383 -0.46 -0.25 -20.79
C GLY A 383 -1.85 0.26 -20.38
N SER A 384 -2.53 -0.39 -19.43
CA SER A 384 -3.86 0.03 -18.98
C SER A 384 -3.81 1.34 -18.19
N THR A 385 -4.90 2.10 -18.24
CA THR A 385 -5.08 3.32 -17.44
C THR A 385 -6.03 3.05 -16.28
N PHE A 386 -5.64 3.45 -15.07
CA PHE A 386 -6.44 3.32 -13.87
C PHE A 386 -6.29 4.56 -12.98
N SER A 387 -7.12 4.62 -11.94
CA SER A 387 -7.00 5.63 -10.89
C SER A 387 -6.80 4.98 -9.53
N ILE A 388 -5.97 5.59 -8.69
CA ILE A 388 -5.78 5.27 -7.29
C ILE A 388 -6.00 6.53 -6.46
N ARG A 389 -6.92 6.45 -5.49
CA ARG A 389 -7.16 7.51 -4.52
C ARG A 389 -6.73 7.05 -3.14
N PHE A 390 -5.70 7.67 -2.61
CA PHE A 390 -5.35 7.59 -1.20
C PHE A 390 -6.24 8.55 -0.44
N ALA A 391 -6.95 8.10 0.58
CA ALA A 391 -7.85 8.94 1.38
C ALA A 391 -7.75 8.62 2.86
N ILE A 392 -7.82 9.67 3.69
CA ILE A 392 -7.88 9.58 5.16
C ILE A 392 -8.95 10.54 5.68
N TRP A 393 -9.58 10.20 6.81
CA TRP A 393 -10.60 11.02 7.46
C TRP A 393 -10.75 10.67 8.94
N ASP A 394 -11.37 11.58 9.70
CA ASP A 394 -11.92 11.29 11.02
C ASP A 394 -13.27 10.59 10.89
N THR A 395 -13.52 9.52 11.66
CA THR A 395 -14.83 8.86 11.67
C THR A 395 -15.69 9.37 12.84
N ALA A 396 -16.98 9.57 12.59
CA ALA A 396 -17.98 10.04 13.56
C ALA A 396 -17.83 11.52 14.03
N ASP A 397 -16.65 11.95 14.50
CA ASP A 397 -16.38 13.32 14.94
C ASP A 397 -15.10 13.89 14.31
N SER A 398 -14.56 14.98 14.86
CA SER A 398 -13.31 15.64 14.40
C SER A 398 -12.25 15.64 15.52
N ASN A 399 -12.33 14.67 16.44
CA ASN A 399 -11.40 14.55 17.56
C ASN A 399 -10.39 13.43 17.28
N LEU A 400 -9.20 13.61 17.86
CA LEU A 400 -8.07 12.68 17.81
C LEU A 400 -7.61 12.37 16.38
N ASP A 401 -6.79 13.28 15.83
CA ASP A 401 -6.34 13.19 14.45
C ASP A 401 -5.54 11.91 14.18
N SER A 402 -5.69 11.40 12.97
CA SER A 402 -4.85 10.35 12.39
C SER A 402 -3.95 10.90 11.29
N THR A 403 -2.83 10.23 11.05
CA THR A 403 -1.89 10.53 9.97
C THR A 403 -1.48 9.26 9.27
N THR A 404 -1.55 9.28 7.94
CA THR A 404 -0.89 8.29 7.09
C THR A 404 0.31 8.93 6.39
N VAL A 405 1.42 8.20 6.29
CA VAL A 405 2.50 8.55 5.36
C VAL A 405 2.61 7.47 4.30
N ILE A 406 2.80 7.87 3.05
CA ILE A 406 2.84 6.99 1.87
C ILE A 406 4.15 7.25 1.13
N ASP A 407 4.74 6.20 0.57
CA ASP A 407 6.04 6.24 -0.07
C ASP A 407 6.30 5.01 -0.94
N ALA A 408 7.40 5.01 -1.70
CA ALA A 408 7.95 3.87 -2.44
C ALA A 408 6.95 3.20 -3.37
N PHE A 409 6.27 3.97 -4.23
CA PHE A 409 5.51 3.37 -5.32
C PHE A 409 6.47 2.72 -6.31
N GLU A 410 6.19 1.47 -6.68
CA GLU A 410 7.01 0.70 -7.61
C GLU A 410 6.10 -0.13 -8.51
N TRP A 411 6.37 -0.10 -9.82
CA TRP A 411 5.76 -1.04 -10.77
C TRP A 411 6.39 -2.41 -10.60
N ILE A 412 5.57 -3.46 -10.71
CA ILE A 412 6.03 -4.85 -10.70
C ILE A 412 6.01 -5.33 -12.16
N ALA A 413 7.17 -5.71 -12.69
CA ALA A 413 7.37 -6.16 -14.07
C ALA A 413 8.23 -7.45 -14.13
N ASP A 414 7.93 -8.43 -13.27
CA ASP A 414 8.67 -9.70 -13.18
C ASP A 414 7.99 -10.86 -13.95
N GLY A 415 6.92 -10.57 -14.69
CA GLY A 415 6.09 -11.56 -15.39
C GLY A 415 5.26 -12.47 -14.48
N GLY A 416 5.30 -12.24 -13.15
CA GLY A 416 4.55 -13.00 -12.16
C GLY A 416 3.12 -12.53 -11.99
N THR A 417 2.30 -13.36 -11.35
CA THR A 417 0.96 -12.96 -10.89
C THR A 417 1.06 -12.15 -9.60
N VAL A 418 0.39 -11.00 -9.57
CA VAL A 418 0.29 -10.14 -8.38
C VAL A 418 -1.12 -10.25 -7.79
N ASP A 419 -1.23 -10.76 -6.57
CA ASP A 419 -2.49 -10.71 -5.80
C ASP A 419 -2.63 -9.38 -5.07
N VAL A 420 -3.88 -8.95 -4.82
CA VAL A 420 -4.13 -7.81 -3.90
C VAL A 420 -3.81 -8.23 -2.48
N GLY A 421 -3.06 -7.40 -1.76
CA GLY A 421 -2.81 -7.64 -0.34
C GLY A 421 -2.01 -6.55 0.34
N THR A 422 -2.06 -6.57 1.68
CA THR A 422 -1.23 -5.73 2.53
C THR A 422 -0.49 -6.59 3.55
N THR A 423 0.81 -6.37 3.68
CA THR A 423 1.68 -7.08 4.62
C THR A 423 2.63 -6.09 5.29
N PRO A 424 3.27 -6.45 6.42
CA PRO A 424 4.41 -5.70 6.90
C PRO A 424 5.47 -5.59 5.80
N ALA A 425 5.92 -4.37 5.54
CA ALA A 425 6.95 -4.11 4.56
C ALA A 425 8.28 -4.74 5.01
N PRO A 426 9.12 -5.23 4.08
CA PRO A 426 10.43 -5.77 4.44
C PRO A 426 11.30 -4.72 5.14
N PRO A 427 12.25 -5.13 5.99
CA PRO A 427 13.26 -4.22 6.52
C PRO A 427 13.98 -3.49 5.38
N GLN A 428 14.32 -2.21 5.60
CA GLN A 428 15.17 -1.44 4.68
C GLN A 428 16.63 -1.90 4.72
#